data_AF-A0A5C6X3E1-F1
#
_entry.id   AF-A0A5C6X3E1-F1
#
_cell.length_a   1.000
_cell.length_b   1.000
_cell.length_c   1.000
_cell.angle_alpha   90.00
_cell.angle_beta   90.00
_cell.angle_gamma   90.00
#
_symmetry.space_group_name_H-M   'P 1'
#
loop_
_entity.id
_entity.type
_entity.pdbx_description
1 polymer ?
#
loop_
_entity_poly.entity_id
_entity_poly.type
_entity_poly.pdbx_seq_one_letter_code
_entity_poly.pdbx_strand_id
1 'polypeptide(L)'
;FHEVFQLVWSGRLENDGFNRLVLAAGLAAREIRIMRAFCRYLRQTQIPFSQAYMEDTLARNAGLTRQISELFLRRFDPKRARNRKQTEKDCAQLVTEIEAALDDVTNLDEDRILRRYLNLVLSMLRTNYFQRDKTGALKSYISFKFDAEMLEELPQPRPFREIFVYSPRVEGVHLRFGAVARGGL
;
A
#
# COMPACT_ATOMS: atom_id res chain seq x y z
N PHE A 1 12.18 15.49 -3.67
CA PHE A 1 13.13 15.61 -2.53
C PHE A 1 12.76 16.74 -1.57
N HIS A 2 12.76 18.02 -2.00
CA HIS A 2 12.44 19.16 -1.14
C HIS A 2 11.10 19.03 -0.38
N GLU A 3 10.03 18.58 -1.05
CA GLU A 3 8.73 18.33 -0.41
C GLU A 3 8.82 17.28 0.72
N VAL A 4 9.47 16.15 0.46
CA VAL A 4 9.64 15.07 1.44
C VAL A 4 10.44 15.55 2.65
N PHE A 5 11.52 16.30 2.42
CA PHE A 5 12.30 16.91 3.50
C PHE A 5 11.43 17.81 4.40
N GLN A 6 10.62 18.69 3.82
CA GLN A 6 9.71 19.57 4.57
C GLN A 6 8.65 18.80 5.37
N LEU A 7 8.12 17.71 4.80
CA LEU A 7 7.15 16.87 5.49
C LEU A 7 7.76 16.08 6.64
N VAL A 8 9.01 15.60 6.50
CA VAL A 8 9.75 14.96 7.59
C VAL A 8 10.02 15.95 8.71
N TRP A 9 10.53 17.13 8.37
CA TRP A 9 10.82 18.18 9.34
C TRP A 9 9.58 18.62 10.14
N SER A 10 8.41 18.67 9.49
CA SER A 10 7.14 19.03 10.13
C SER A 10 6.43 17.87 10.84
N GLY A 11 7.03 16.67 10.90
CA GLY A 11 6.44 15.48 11.52
C GLY A 11 5.19 14.94 10.81
N ARG A 12 4.99 15.32 9.54
CA ARG A 12 3.90 14.85 8.67
C ARG A 12 4.29 13.61 7.86
N LEU A 13 5.57 13.27 7.88
CA LEU A 13 6.17 12.07 7.32
C LEU A 13 7.28 11.58 8.25
N GLU A 14 7.45 10.26 8.38
CA GLU A 14 8.50 9.67 9.19
C GLU A 14 9.88 9.75 8.51
N ASN A 15 10.93 9.80 9.34
CA ASN A 15 12.32 9.75 8.92
C ASN A 15 12.85 8.31 8.95
N ASP A 16 12.56 7.53 7.90
CA ASP A 16 13.01 6.15 7.75
C ASP A 16 13.49 5.87 6.31
N GLY A 17 13.91 4.64 6.05
CA GLY A 17 14.50 4.27 4.76
C GLY A 17 13.53 4.32 3.58
N PHE A 18 12.21 4.41 3.78
CA PHE A 18 11.27 4.63 2.67
C PHE A 18 11.50 5.97 1.96
N ASN A 19 12.08 6.96 2.63
CA ASN A 19 12.36 8.28 2.04
C ASN A 19 13.34 8.19 0.85
N ARG A 20 14.14 7.13 0.75
CA ARG A 20 15.05 6.93 -0.39
C ARG A 20 14.31 6.60 -1.69
N LEU A 21 13.05 6.14 -1.61
CA LEU A 21 12.21 5.85 -2.77
C LEU A 21 11.88 7.09 -3.60
N VAL A 22 12.07 8.31 -3.06
CA VAL A 22 12.02 9.55 -3.84
C VAL A 22 13.03 9.51 -4.98
N LEU A 23 14.26 9.08 -4.67
CA LEU A 23 15.36 9.07 -5.63
C LEU A 23 15.40 7.74 -6.39
N ALA A 24 15.23 6.62 -5.69
CA ALA A 24 15.30 5.29 -6.29
C ALA A 24 14.13 5.03 -7.24
N ALA A 25 12.90 5.27 -6.79
CA ALA A 25 11.67 4.93 -7.51
C ALA A 25 10.90 6.15 -8.02
N GLY A 26 11.37 7.39 -7.79
CA GLY A 26 10.68 8.61 -8.19
C GLY A 26 9.32 8.82 -7.53
N LEU A 27 9.06 8.18 -6.38
CA LEU A 27 7.79 8.26 -5.69
C LEU A 27 7.61 9.62 -5.00
N ALA A 28 6.41 10.17 -5.10
CA ALA A 28 5.98 11.33 -4.33
C ALA A 28 5.81 10.98 -2.84
N ALA A 29 5.83 11.99 -1.98
CA ALA A 29 5.73 11.81 -0.53
C ALA A 29 4.51 10.98 -0.10
N ARG A 30 3.38 11.15 -0.79
CA ARG A 30 2.14 10.45 -0.46
C ARG A 30 2.13 8.99 -0.92
N GLU A 31 2.84 8.68 -2.01
CA GLU A 31 3.05 7.31 -2.49
C GLU A 31 3.98 6.53 -1.54
N ILE A 32 5.03 7.19 -1.06
CA ILE A 32 5.92 6.65 -0.02
C ILE A 32 5.12 6.29 1.24
N ARG A 33 4.15 7.11 1.64
CA ARG A 33 3.26 6.78 2.76
C ARG A 33 2.43 5.51 2.53
N ILE A 34 2.08 5.18 1.29
CA ILE A 34 1.38 3.92 0.98
C ILE A 34 2.34 2.75 1.19
N MET A 35 3.55 2.82 0.63
CA MET A 35 4.55 1.76 0.78
C MET A 35 4.88 1.51 2.26
N ARG A 36 5.04 2.59 3.03
CA ARG A 36 5.22 2.50 4.48
C ARG A 36 4.01 1.87 5.16
N ALA A 37 2.79 2.28 4.82
CA ALA A 37 1.58 1.70 5.41
C ALA A 37 1.45 0.19 5.12
N PHE A 38 1.79 -0.23 3.90
CA PHE A 38 1.82 -1.64 3.53
C PHE A 38 2.85 -2.42 4.34
N CYS A 39 4.05 -1.87 4.54
CA CYS A 39 5.03 -2.47 5.44
C CYS A 39 4.48 -2.67 6.85
N ARG A 40 3.80 -1.66 7.41
CA ARG A 40 3.25 -1.73 8.78
C ARG A 40 2.14 -2.76 8.87
N TYR A 41 1.29 -2.82 7.86
CA TYR A 41 0.27 -3.86 7.75
C TYR A 41 0.88 -5.26 7.71
N LEU A 42 1.86 -5.52 6.83
CA LEU A 42 2.49 -6.84 6.72
C LEU A 42 3.19 -7.28 8.02
N ARG A 43 3.77 -6.32 8.75
CA ARG A 43 4.34 -6.61 10.08
C ARG A 43 3.28 -6.93 11.11
N GLN A 44 2.13 -6.26 11.08
CA GLN A 44 0.98 -6.58 11.93
C GLN A 44 0.47 -8.00 11.66
N THR A 45 0.49 -8.44 10.40
CA THR A 45 0.13 -9.81 10.00
C THR A 45 1.29 -10.81 10.12
N GLN A 46 2.35 -10.45 10.87
CA GLN A 46 3.47 -11.31 11.23
C GLN A 46 4.32 -11.84 10.07
N ILE A 47 4.52 -11.05 9.01
CA ILE A 47 5.50 -11.38 7.96
C ILE A 47 6.91 -11.54 8.58
N PRO A 48 7.73 -12.53 8.16
CA PRO A 48 9.04 -12.81 8.77
C PRO A 48 10.16 -11.84 8.34
N PHE A 49 9.82 -10.62 7.92
CA PHE A 49 10.78 -9.64 7.42
C PHE A 49 10.80 -8.37 8.27
N SER A 50 12.00 -7.83 8.49
CA SER A 50 12.16 -6.56 9.19
C SER A 50 11.73 -5.38 8.30
N GLN A 51 11.35 -4.27 8.91
CA GLN A 51 11.05 -3.04 8.16
C GLN A 51 12.26 -2.58 7.33
N ALA A 52 13.45 -2.56 7.93
CA ALA A 52 14.67 -2.14 7.23
C ALA A 52 14.95 -3.01 6.00
N TYR A 53 14.73 -4.33 6.10
CA TYR A 53 14.89 -5.24 4.96
C TYR A 53 13.87 -4.95 3.86
N MET A 54 12.59 -4.75 4.19
CA MET A 54 11.56 -4.37 3.21
C MET A 54 11.85 -3.01 2.55
N GLU A 55 12.35 -2.03 3.31
CA GLU A 55 12.77 -0.73 2.75
C GLU A 55 13.90 -0.90 1.73
N ASP A 56 14.90 -1.74 2.04
CA ASP A 56 16.01 -2.06 1.14
C ASP A 56 15.53 -2.81 -0.11
N THR A 57 14.67 -3.82 0.06
CA THR A 57 14.06 -4.60 -1.03
C THR A 57 13.35 -3.71 -2.03
N LEU A 58 12.48 -2.81 -1.55
CA LEU A 58 11.75 -1.89 -2.42
C LEU A 58 12.69 -0.92 -3.14
N ALA A 59 13.73 -0.44 -2.46
CA ALA A 59 14.70 0.47 -3.06
C ALA A 59 15.58 -0.21 -4.13
N ARG A 60 15.97 -1.48 -3.92
CA ARG A 60 16.71 -2.27 -4.91
C ARG A 60 15.84 -2.61 -6.12
N ASN A 61 14.57 -2.88 -5.89
CA ASN A 61 13.58 -3.21 -6.92
C ASN A 61 12.70 -2.00 -7.25
N ALA A 62 13.33 -0.86 -7.52
CA ALA A 62 12.66 0.42 -7.67
C ALA A 62 11.65 0.48 -8.83
N GLY A 63 11.93 -0.23 -9.93
CA GLY A 63 11.01 -0.35 -11.08
C GLY A 63 9.69 -1.02 -10.68
N LEU A 64 9.78 -2.20 -10.07
CA LEU A 64 8.63 -2.93 -9.52
C LEU A 64 7.88 -2.11 -8.47
N THR A 65 8.61 -1.46 -7.55
CA THR A 65 8.00 -0.59 -6.53
C THR A 65 7.20 0.55 -7.15
N ARG A 66 7.71 1.19 -8.21
CA ARG A 66 6.97 2.22 -8.96
C ARG A 66 5.73 1.64 -9.62
N GLN A 67 5.83 0.48 -10.28
CA GLN A 67 4.69 -0.16 -10.94
C GLN A 67 3.60 -0.55 -9.94
N ILE A 68 3.96 -1.06 -8.76
CA ILE A 68 3.01 -1.37 -7.68
C ILE A 68 2.30 -0.10 -7.18
N SER A 69 3.03 1.01 -6.99
CA SER A 69 2.45 2.32 -6.65
C SER A 69 1.47 2.78 -7.74
N GLU A 70 1.87 2.70 -9.01
CA GLU A 70 1.05 3.09 -10.15
C GLU A 70 -0.21 2.23 -10.26
N LEU A 71 -0.12 0.92 -10.03
CA LEU A 71 -1.27 0.03 -9.99
C LEU A 71 -2.28 0.47 -8.92
N PHE A 72 -1.80 0.80 -7.71
CA PHE A 72 -2.65 1.34 -6.66
C PHE A 72 -3.35 2.62 -7.10
N LEU A 73 -2.61 3.57 -7.67
CA LEU A 73 -3.18 4.85 -8.12
C LEU A 73 -4.21 4.64 -9.22
N ARG A 74 -3.93 3.78 -10.21
CA ARG A 74 -4.85 3.47 -11.31
C ARG A 74 -6.16 2.87 -10.81
N ARG A 75 -6.09 1.94 -9.86
CA ARG A 75 -7.27 1.24 -9.31
C ARG A 75 -8.18 2.16 -8.51
N PHE A 76 -7.62 3.13 -7.78
CA PHE A 76 -8.37 3.87 -6.76
C PHE A 76 -8.58 5.36 -7.07
N ASP A 77 -7.93 5.94 -8.09
CA ASP A 77 -8.13 7.35 -8.45
C ASP A 77 -9.57 7.59 -8.97
N PRO A 78 -10.40 8.40 -8.26
CA PRO A 78 -11.75 8.71 -8.69
C PRO A 78 -11.83 9.37 -10.08
N LYS A 79 -10.76 10.05 -10.53
CA LYS A 79 -10.72 10.67 -11.86
C LYS A 79 -10.75 9.61 -12.98
N ARG A 80 -10.24 8.42 -12.71
CA ARG A 80 -10.20 7.29 -13.65
C ARG A 80 -11.52 6.50 -13.69
N ALA A 81 -12.38 6.67 -12.69
CA ALA A 81 -13.69 6.02 -12.63
C ALA A 81 -14.62 6.35 -13.82
N ARG A 82 -14.37 7.46 -14.52
CA ARG A 82 -15.13 7.86 -15.73
C ARG A 82 -14.96 6.89 -16.89
N ASN A 83 -13.83 6.18 -16.98
CA ASN A 83 -13.59 5.15 -18.00
C ASN A 83 -13.19 3.83 -17.34
N ARG A 84 -14.14 3.27 -16.59
CA ARG A 84 -13.91 2.08 -15.75
C ARG A 84 -13.40 0.88 -16.54
N LYS A 85 -14.00 0.58 -17.71
CA LYS A 85 -13.61 -0.58 -18.54
C LYS A 85 -12.16 -0.45 -19.04
N GLN A 86 -11.75 0.73 -19.49
CA GLN A 86 -10.37 0.96 -19.90
C GLN A 86 -9.42 0.86 -18.69
N THR A 87 -9.81 1.45 -17.56
CA THR A 87 -9.01 1.40 -16.33
C THR A 87 -8.81 -0.04 -15.85
N GLU A 88 -9.84 -0.88 -15.90
CA GLU A 88 -9.75 -2.31 -15.57
C GLU A 88 -8.79 -3.05 -16.53
N LYS A 89 -8.85 -2.77 -17.83
CA LYS A 89 -7.92 -3.34 -18.81
C LYS A 89 -6.47 -2.89 -18.57
N ASP A 90 -6.25 -1.61 -18.31
CA ASP A 90 -4.92 -1.05 -18.05
C ASP A 90 -4.32 -1.59 -16.74
N CYS A 91 -5.17 -1.81 -15.73
CA CYS A 91 -4.74 -2.45 -14.49
C CYS A 91 -4.38 -3.92 -14.71
N ALA A 92 -5.19 -4.67 -15.45
CA ALA A 92 -4.90 -6.07 -15.76
C ALA A 92 -3.58 -6.23 -16.53
N GLN A 93 -3.36 -5.38 -17.54
CA GLN A 93 -2.11 -5.34 -18.28
C GLN A 93 -0.90 -5.03 -17.38
N LEU A 94 -1.03 -4.04 -16.49
CA LEU A 94 0.05 -3.68 -15.56
C LEU A 94 0.31 -4.79 -14.54
N VAL A 95 -0.70 -5.55 -14.12
CA VAL A 95 -0.50 -6.72 -13.25
C VAL A 95 0.33 -7.78 -13.97
N THR A 96 0.00 -8.10 -15.22
CA THR A 96 0.79 -9.05 -16.02
C THR A 96 2.24 -8.59 -16.20
N GLU A 97 2.47 -7.29 -16.41
CA GLU A 97 3.82 -6.72 -16.50
C GLU A 97 4.59 -6.82 -15.17
N ILE A 98 3.92 -6.58 -14.03
CA ILE A 98 4.53 -6.73 -12.71
C ILE A 98 4.86 -8.20 -12.45
N GLU A 99 3.94 -9.12 -12.74
CA GLU A 99 4.15 -10.57 -12.55
C GLU A 99 5.33 -11.08 -13.39
N ALA A 100 5.43 -10.67 -14.65
CA ALA A 100 6.57 -11.01 -15.49
C ALA A 100 7.89 -10.44 -14.94
N ALA A 101 7.89 -9.20 -14.47
CA ALA A 101 9.09 -8.60 -13.88
C ALA A 101 9.47 -9.20 -12.51
N LEU A 102 8.51 -9.79 -11.77
CA LEU A 102 8.79 -10.52 -10.54
C LEU A 102 9.52 -11.83 -10.82
N ASP A 103 9.27 -12.47 -11.95
CA ASP A 103 9.96 -13.71 -12.33
C ASP A 103 11.47 -13.51 -12.58
N ASP A 104 11.90 -12.27 -12.82
CA ASP A 104 13.31 -11.88 -12.95
C ASP A 104 13.98 -11.54 -11.60
N VAL A 105 13.24 -11.53 -10.49
CA VAL A 105 13.79 -11.24 -9.15
C VAL A 105 14.54 -12.46 -8.62
N THR A 106 15.87 -12.37 -8.60
CA THR A 106 16.75 -13.51 -8.26
C THR A 106 16.77 -13.87 -6.76
N ASN A 107 16.48 -12.92 -5.87
CA ASN A 107 16.42 -13.16 -4.44
C ASN A 107 14.99 -13.55 -4.03
N LEU A 108 14.83 -14.80 -3.55
CA LEU A 108 13.53 -15.37 -3.17
C LEU A 108 12.81 -14.58 -2.07
N ASP A 109 13.53 -14.01 -1.10
CA ASP A 109 12.91 -13.21 -0.05
C ASP A 109 12.46 -11.85 -0.58
N GLU A 110 13.24 -11.25 -1.50
CA GLU A 110 12.83 -10.01 -2.17
C GLU A 110 11.59 -10.23 -3.05
N ASP A 111 11.53 -11.33 -3.81
CA ASP A 111 10.37 -11.74 -4.60
C ASP A 111 9.12 -11.90 -3.71
N ARG A 112 9.24 -12.65 -2.61
CA ARG A 112 8.15 -12.85 -1.64
C ARG A 112 7.64 -11.53 -1.08
N ILE A 113 8.53 -10.59 -0.72
CA ILE A 113 8.13 -9.27 -0.23
C ILE A 113 7.35 -8.53 -1.32
N LEU A 114 7.85 -8.45 -2.54
CA LEU A 114 7.20 -7.70 -3.62
C LEU A 114 5.85 -8.31 -4.02
N ARG A 115 5.74 -9.65 -4.06
CA ARG A 115 4.47 -10.36 -4.25
C ARG A 115 3.46 -10.05 -3.14
N ARG A 116 3.91 -9.93 -1.88
CA ARG A 116 3.03 -9.53 -0.76
C ARG A 116 2.52 -8.09 -0.94
N TYR A 117 3.37 -7.16 -1.39
CA TYR A 117 2.93 -5.79 -1.71
C TYR A 117 1.92 -5.75 -2.86
N LEU A 118 2.15 -6.54 -3.92
CA LEU A 118 1.18 -6.69 -5.02
C LEU A 118 -0.15 -7.27 -4.52
N ASN A 119 -0.13 -8.35 -3.73
CA ASN A 119 -1.32 -8.97 -3.16
C ASN A 119 -2.14 -7.98 -2.32
N LEU A 120 -1.50 -7.10 -1.53
CA LEU A 120 -2.22 -6.04 -0.81
C LEU A 120 -3.02 -5.13 -1.75
N VAL A 121 -2.43 -4.69 -2.86
CA VAL A 121 -3.11 -3.82 -3.83
C VAL A 121 -4.27 -4.54 -4.50
N LEU A 122 -4.09 -5.81 -4.86
CA LEU A 122 -5.12 -6.63 -5.52
C LEU A 122 -6.29 -6.95 -4.60
N SER A 123 -6.01 -7.28 -3.34
CA SER A 123 -7.00 -7.61 -2.31
C SER A 123 -7.72 -6.39 -1.73
N MET A 124 -7.29 -5.18 -2.08
CA MET A 124 -7.90 -3.95 -1.57
C MET A 124 -9.21 -3.64 -2.31
N LEU A 125 -10.25 -3.34 -1.52
CA LEU A 125 -11.59 -3.00 -1.99
C LEU A 125 -11.81 -1.49 -2.05
N ARG A 126 -11.33 -0.75 -1.05
CA ARG A 126 -11.50 0.70 -0.94
C ARG A 126 -10.36 1.36 -0.17
N THR A 127 -10.14 2.63 -0.47
CA THR A 127 -9.25 3.50 0.30
C THR A 127 -9.80 4.91 0.39
N ASN A 128 -9.42 5.64 1.44
CA ASN A 128 -9.68 7.08 1.55
C ASN A 128 -8.53 7.94 0.97
N TYR A 129 -7.53 7.34 0.31
CA TYR A 129 -6.30 8.00 -0.12
C TYR A 129 -6.53 9.32 -0.89
N PHE A 130 -7.56 9.37 -1.74
CA PHE A 130 -7.91 10.54 -2.55
C PHE A 130 -8.90 11.50 -1.87
N GLN A 131 -9.42 11.13 -0.69
CA GLN A 131 -10.41 11.94 0.01
C GLN A 131 -9.76 13.17 0.66
N ARG A 132 -10.50 14.27 0.58
CA ARG A 132 -10.20 15.53 1.27
C ARG A 132 -11.06 15.66 2.52
N ASP A 133 -10.57 16.40 3.50
CA ASP A 133 -11.32 16.77 4.69
C ASP A 133 -12.20 18.02 4.44
N LYS A 134 -12.84 18.52 5.49
CA LYS A 134 -13.74 19.68 5.43
C LYS A 134 -13.04 20.98 4.99
N THR A 135 -11.72 21.06 5.15
CA THR A 135 -10.91 22.22 4.74
C THR A 135 -10.41 22.11 3.30
N GLY A 136 -10.70 21.00 2.62
CA GLY A 136 -10.19 20.71 1.29
C GLY A 136 -8.76 20.16 1.29
N ALA A 137 -8.11 20.01 2.45
CA ALA A 137 -6.82 19.34 2.56
C ALA A 137 -6.98 17.82 2.46
N LEU A 138 -5.93 17.12 2.05
CA LEU A 138 -5.92 15.66 2.09
C LEU A 138 -5.91 15.19 3.55
N LYS A 139 -6.64 14.11 3.85
CA LYS A 139 -6.68 13.53 5.20
C LYS A 139 -5.28 13.18 5.70
N SER A 140 -5.04 13.42 6.99
CA SER A 140 -3.78 13.15 7.70
C SER A 140 -3.52 11.65 7.91
N TYR A 141 -4.54 10.81 7.76
CA TYR A 141 -4.49 9.35 7.86
C TYR A 141 -4.98 8.71 6.55
N ILE A 142 -4.52 7.49 6.30
CA ILE A 142 -4.95 6.66 5.17
C ILE A 142 -5.60 5.40 5.74
N SER A 143 -6.71 4.97 5.17
CA SER A 143 -7.37 3.73 5.53
C SER A 143 -7.51 2.84 4.30
N PHE A 144 -7.31 1.54 4.48
CA PHE A 144 -7.46 0.52 3.46
C PHE A 144 -8.47 -0.52 3.93
N LYS A 145 -9.43 -0.84 3.08
CA LYS A 145 -10.36 -1.94 3.32
C LYS A 145 -9.98 -3.10 2.43
N PHE A 146 -9.63 -4.23 3.03
CA PHE A 146 -9.23 -5.44 2.32
C PHE A 146 -10.36 -6.47 2.28
N ASP A 147 -10.35 -7.27 1.22
CA ASP A 147 -10.94 -8.59 1.20
C ASP A 147 -9.96 -9.57 1.86
N ALA A 148 -10.24 -9.95 3.11
CA ALA A 148 -9.32 -10.77 3.89
C ALA A 148 -9.25 -12.23 3.42
N GLU A 149 -10.20 -12.70 2.60
CA GLU A 149 -10.09 -14.02 1.97
C GLU A 149 -9.01 -14.03 0.88
N MET A 150 -8.88 -12.92 0.15
CA MET A 150 -7.89 -12.73 -0.94
C MET A 150 -6.48 -12.41 -0.43
N LEU A 151 -6.37 -11.97 0.83
CA LEU A 151 -5.09 -11.74 1.46
C LEU A 151 -4.40 -13.07 1.79
N GLU A 152 -3.26 -13.27 1.14
CA GLU A 152 -2.45 -14.44 1.32
C GLU A 152 -1.77 -14.46 2.69
N GLU A 153 -1.55 -15.66 3.24
CA GLU A 153 -0.85 -15.89 4.53
C GLU A 153 -1.43 -15.18 5.76
N LEU A 154 -2.66 -14.64 5.69
CA LEU A 154 -3.35 -14.22 6.91
C LEU A 154 -3.62 -15.44 7.83
N PRO A 155 -3.35 -15.30 9.14
CA PRO A 155 -3.65 -16.34 10.12
C PRO A 155 -5.15 -16.61 10.20
N GLN A 156 -5.50 -17.84 10.53
CA GLN A 156 -6.89 -18.23 10.82
C GLN A 156 -7.30 -17.80 12.24
N PRO A 157 -8.58 -17.47 12.49
CA PRO A 157 -9.68 -17.37 11.53
C PRO A 157 -9.60 -16.05 10.74
N ARG A 158 -9.77 -16.13 9.40
CA ARG A 158 -9.78 -14.93 8.56
C ARG A 158 -11.09 -14.15 8.73
N PRO A 159 -11.05 -12.84 9.01
CA PRO A 159 -12.25 -12.02 9.05
C PRO A 159 -12.88 -11.92 7.65
N PHE A 160 -14.16 -11.57 7.58
CA PHE A 160 -14.79 -11.22 6.31
C PHE A 160 -14.12 -9.97 5.72
N ARG A 161 -13.85 -8.93 6.52
CA ARG A 161 -13.17 -7.71 6.06
C ARG A 161 -12.22 -7.18 7.13
N GLU A 162 -11.10 -6.66 6.67
CA GLU A 162 -10.13 -5.95 7.50
C GLU A 162 -10.04 -4.50 7.04
N ILE A 163 -10.14 -3.56 7.98
CA ILE A 163 -9.87 -2.15 7.73
C ILE A 163 -8.62 -1.76 8.52
N PHE A 164 -7.54 -1.49 7.80
CA PHE A 164 -6.32 -0.97 8.38
C PHE A 164 -6.28 0.55 8.23
N VAL A 165 -5.98 1.25 9.32
CA VAL A 165 -5.82 2.70 9.38
C VAL A 165 -4.38 3.00 9.75
N TYR A 166 -3.75 3.86 8.95
CA TYR A 166 -2.36 4.24 9.10
C TYR A 166 -2.20 5.76 9.10
N SER A 167 -1.43 6.25 10.06
CA SER A 167 -0.89 7.59 10.10
C SER A 167 0.48 7.57 10.81
N PRO A 168 1.31 8.60 10.65
CA PRO A 168 2.58 8.68 11.36
C PRO A 168 2.48 8.64 12.89
N ARG A 169 1.28 8.84 13.45
CA ARG A 169 1.05 8.94 14.90
C ARG A 169 0.26 7.77 15.48
N VAL A 170 -0.50 7.08 14.65
CA VAL A 170 -1.40 6.01 15.07
C VAL A 170 -1.63 5.01 13.95
N GLU A 171 -1.66 3.75 14.35
CA GLU A 171 -2.04 2.60 13.54
C GLU A 171 -3.23 1.92 14.21
N GLY A 172 -4.16 1.37 13.43
CA GLY A 172 -5.34 0.73 13.96
C GLY A 172 -5.94 -0.26 12.98
N VAL A 173 -6.52 -1.34 13.51
CA VAL A 173 -7.19 -2.36 12.74
C VAL A 173 -8.62 -2.54 13.22
N HIS A 174 -9.55 -2.68 12.28
CA HIS A 174 -10.92 -3.06 12.56
C HIS A 174 -11.27 -4.31 11.76
N LEU A 175 -11.62 -5.37 12.49
CA LEU A 175 -11.94 -6.68 11.93
C LEU A 175 -13.45 -6.89 11.92
N ARG A 176 -13.97 -7.40 10.80
CA ARG A 176 -15.39 -7.73 10.65
C ARG A 176 -15.52 -9.18 10.21
N PHE A 177 -16.27 -9.99 10.96
CA PHE A 177 -16.54 -11.40 10.64
C PHE A 177 -17.87 -11.63 9.91
N GLY A 178 -18.56 -10.56 9.49
CA GLY A 178 -19.82 -10.67 8.75
C GLY A 178 -20.28 -9.36 8.11
N ALA A 179 -21.33 -9.47 7.28
CA ALA A 179 -21.90 -8.34 6.53
C ALA A 179 -22.47 -7.23 7.43
N VAL A 180 -22.89 -7.58 8.66
CA VAL A 180 -23.31 -6.65 9.71
C VAL A 180 -22.33 -6.77 10.88
N ALA A 181 -21.78 -5.65 11.35
CA ALA A 181 -20.97 -5.60 12.56
C ALA A 181 -21.72 -4.83 13.65
N ARG A 182 -21.67 -5.31 14.89
CA ARG A 182 -22.28 -4.67 16.08
C ARG A 182 -21.26 -3.97 16.99
N GLY A 183 -20.01 -3.81 16.55
CA GLY A 183 -18.95 -3.12 17.29
C GLY A 183 -18.35 -2.00 16.46
N GLY A 184 -18.16 -0.84 17.08
CA GLY A 184 -17.42 0.28 16.50
C GLY A 184 -15.91 0.04 16.53
N LEU A 185 -15.17 0.97 15.92
CA LEU A 185 -13.75 1.16 16.21
C LEU A 185 -13.58 1.60 17.67
#